data_AF-A0A4C1UWT5-F1
#
_entry.id   AF-A0A4C1UWT5-F1
#
_cell.length_a   1.000
_cell.length_b   1.000
_cell.length_c   1.000
_cell.angle_alpha   90.00
_cell.angle_beta   90.00
_cell.angle_gamma   90.00
#
_symmetry.space_group_name_H-M   'P 1'
#
loop_
_entity.id
_entity.type
_entity.pdbx_description
1 polymer ?
#
loop_
_entity_poly.entity_id
_entity_poly.type
_entity_poly.pdbx_seq_one_letter_code
_entity_poly.pdbx_strand_id
1 'polypeptide(L)'
;MSRDRSTRRFYRAESTHDLLSYMDKGRAASDENRWTFETAWEAANKVGGIYTVIRSKAYVSTEEMGENYCLLGPYKEHCARTEVEEAEFPLSSPLSAAVTAMRNQGYKLHTGTWLVDGNPQIILFDIGSAAWQLDSYKLELWETCNLGIPHLDVEANDAVILGFMVAQFITEFRKAAEDYSDTPPRVVAHFHEWQAGTGLIVLRRETSIATAYDRSLSSDKKIDVEKRSW
;
A
#
# COMPACT_ATOMS: atom_id res chain seq x y z
N MET A 1 33.12 15.22 24.05
CA MET A 1 33.57 15.26 22.64
C MET A 1 33.41 13.86 22.05
N SER A 2 32.26 13.58 21.42
CA SER A 2 31.96 12.29 20.80
C SER A 2 32.11 12.44 19.29
N ARG A 3 33.19 11.88 18.73
CA ARG A 3 33.54 12.00 17.31
C ARG A 3 33.78 10.63 16.65
N ASP A 4 33.26 9.55 17.25
CA ASP A 4 33.65 8.18 16.88
C ASP A 4 32.46 7.26 16.50
N ARG A 5 31.32 7.84 16.10
CA ARG A 5 30.16 7.07 15.59
C ARG A 5 30.03 7.07 14.07
N SER A 6 30.82 7.87 13.36
CA SER A 6 30.71 8.07 11.91
C SER A 6 31.58 7.13 11.05
N THR A 7 32.34 6.23 11.66
CA THR A 7 33.35 5.40 10.95
C THR A 7 33.00 3.91 10.85
N ARG A 8 31.80 3.48 11.25
CA ARG A 8 31.30 2.08 11.11
C ARG A 8 30.44 1.84 9.88
N ARG A 9 30.64 2.60 8.81
CA ARG A 9 30.33 2.09 7.46
C ARG A 9 31.58 1.37 6.97
N PHE A 10 31.40 0.26 6.27
CA PHE A 10 32.42 -0.61 5.64
C PHE A 10 32.82 -1.86 6.44
N TYR A 11 32.42 -3.01 5.85
CA TYR A 11 32.70 -4.41 6.15
C TYR A 11 31.98 -5.09 7.33
N ARG A 12 30.70 -5.46 7.11
CA ARG A 12 30.17 -6.73 7.62
C ARG A 12 30.07 -7.71 6.46
N ALA A 13 31.02 -8.64 6.36
CA ALA A 13 30.94 -9.73 5.39
C ALA A 13 29.85 -10.75 5.78
N GLU A 14 29.59 -10.95 7.08
CA GLU A 14 28.58 -11.91 7.56
C GLU A 14 27.13 -11.49 7.29
N SER A 15 26.81 -10.20 7.21
CA SER A 15 25.42 -9.75 6.92
C SER A 15 25.01 -9.94 5.47
N THR A 16 25.95 -10.20 4.55
CA THR A 16 25.62 -10.37 3.12
C THR A 16 24.97 -11.72 2.84
N HIS A 17 25.34 -12.76 3.59
CA HIS A 17 24.77 -14.11 3.41
C HIS A 17 23.32 -14.18 3.92
N ASP A 18 23.01 -13.52 5.03
CA ASP A 18 21.63 -13.41 5.54
C ASP A 18 20.77 -12.54 4.62
N LEU A 19 21.28 -11.42 4.11
CA LEU A 19 20.51 -10.57 3.19
C LEU A 19 20.19 -11.28 1.86
N LEU A 20 21.13 -12.06 1.32
CA LEU A 20 20.88 -12.86 0.12
C LEU A 20 19.83 -13.95 0.34
N SER A 21 19.67 -14.46 1.57
CA SER A 21 18.60 -15.43 1.87
C SER A 21 17.19 -14.84 1.86
N TYR A 22 17.04 -13.52 2.06
CA TYR A 22 15.74 -12.84 2.00
C TYR A 22 15.46 -12.23 0.62
N MET A 23 16.48 -12.03 -0.22
CA MET A 23 16.33 -11.53 -1.60
C MET A 23 16.12 -12.69 -2.58
N ASP A 24 15.08 -13.49 -2.35
CA ASP A 24 14.78 -14.70 -3.11
C ASP A 24 13.71 -14.51 -4.19
N LYS A 25 13.36 -13.25 -4.50
CA LYS A 25 12.31 -12.85 -5.44
C LYS A 25 10.92 -13.39 -5.06
N GLY A 26 10.63 -13.43 -3.76
CA GLY A 26 9.33 -13.80 -3.23
C GLY A 26 9.08 -15.29 -3.07
N ARG A 27 10.09 -16.15 -3.15
CA ARG A 27 9.90 -17.61 -2.99
C ARG A 27 9.42 -17.94 -1.58
N ALA A 28 10.14 -17.49 -0.55
CA ALA A 28 9.73 -17.66 0.83
C ALA A 28 8.40 -16.93 1.13
N ALA A 29 8.15 -15.79 0.46
CA ALA A 29 6.88 -15.07 0.61
C ALA A 29 5.70 -15.89 0.07
N SER A 30 5.85 -16.52 -1.10
CA SER A 30 4.86 -17.41 -1.69
C SER A 30 4.61 -18.64 -0.82
N ASP A 31 5.66 -19.32 -0.37
CA ASP A 31 5.56 -20.54 0.46
C ASP A 31 4.86 -20.27 1.80
N GLU A 32 5.11 -19.10 2.40
CA GLU A 32 4.50 -18.68 3.66
C GLU A 32 3.17 -17.93 3.51
N ASN A 33 2.67 -17.79 2.26
CA ASN A 33 1.50 -16.98 1.93
C ASN A 33 1.58 -15.54 2.50
N ARG A 34 2.77 -14.94 2.45
CA ARG A 34 3.04 -13.56 2.86
C ARG A 34 2.75 -12.61 1.72
N TRP A 35 2.02 -11.53 2.02
CA TRP A 35 1.67 -10.49 1.07
C TRP A 35 1.95 -9.12 1.65
N THR A 36 2.51 -8.22 0.83
CA THR A 36 2.77 -6.84 1.23
C THR A 36 2.09 -5.88 0.26
N PHE A 37 1.17 -5.09 0.79
CA PHE A 37 0.52 -4.00 0.09
C PHE A 37 1.11 -2.68 0.57
N GLU A 38 1.60 -1.86 -0.33
CA GLU A 38 2.12 -0.53 -0.01
C GLU A 38 1.24 0.54 -0.67
N THR A 39 0.53 1.31 0.16
CA THR A 39 -0.48 2.28 -0.25
C THR A 39 0.06 3.69 -0.13
N ALA A 40 0.00 4.45 -1.23
CA ALA A 40 0.40 5.84 -1.22
C ALA A 40 -0.40 6.67 -2.23
N TRP A 41 -0.63 7.94 -1.87
CA TRP A 41 -1.22 8.91 -2.78
C TRP A 41 -0.34 9.19 -4.02
N GLU A 42 0.98 9.03 -3.85
CA GLU A 42 1.97 9.29 -4.90
C GLU A 42 2.40 8.03 -5.69
N ALA A 43 1.74 6.88 -5.48
CA ALA A 43 2.02 5.68 -6.27
C ALA A 43 1.57 5.90 -7.72
N ALA A 44 2.52 5.86 -8.66
CA ALA A 44 2.33 6.26 -10.07
C ALA A 44 1.71 7.66 -10.27
N ASN A 45 1.90 8.56 -9.31
CA ASN A 45 1.35 9.91 -9.33
C ASN A 45 2.34 10.89 -8.68
N LYS A 46 3.20 11.51 -9.49
CA LYS A 46 4.27 12.37 -8.98
C LYS A 46 3.74 13.71 -8.45
N VAL A 47 3.62 13.82 -7.12
CA VAL A 47 3.24 15.07 -6.43
C VAL A 47 4.43 15.69 -5.69
N GLY A 48 5.24 14.87 -5.00
CA GLY A 48 6.27 15.33 -4.07
C GLY A 48 7.38 14.31 -3.80
N GLY A 49 7.83 14.30 -2.54
CA GLY A 49 8.98 13.50 -2.11
C GLY A 49 8.68 12.01 -1.95
N ILE A 50 7.43 11.65 -1.60
CA ILE A 50 7.04 10.26 -1.38
C ILE A 50 7.14 9.45 -2.66
N TYR A 51 6.80 10.04 -3.82
CA TYR A 51 7.03 9.43 -5.13
C TYR A 51 8.46 8.93 -5.27
N THR A 52 9.44 9.75 -4.90
CA THR A 52 10.86 9.40 -5.03
C THR A 52 11.25 8.28 -4.07
N VAL A 53 10.73 8.32 -2.84
CA VAL A 53 10.97 7.27 -1.82
C VAL A 53 10.45 5.92 -2.33
N ILE A 54 9.18 5.85 -2.71
CA ILE A 54 8.55 4.60 -3.15
C ILE A 54 9.19 4.10 -4.45
N ARG A 55 9.41 4.99 -5.43
CA ARG A 55 10.07 4.64 -6.68
C ARG A 55 11.48 4.05 -6.48
N SER A 56 12.27 4.64 -5.60
CA SER A 56 13.63 4.15 -5.33
C SER A 56 13.66 2.86 -4.51
N LYS A 57 12.63 2.62 -3.68
CA LYS A 57 12.48 1.42 -2.87
C LYS A 57 11.93 0.24 -3.65
N ALA A 58 11.10 0.49 -4.68
CA ALA A 58 10.41 -0.51 -5.48
C ALA A 58 11.32 -1.69 -5.89
N TYR A 59 12.51 -1.39 -6.41
CA TYR A 59 13.49 -2.41 -6.81
C TYR A 59 13.81 -3.41 -5.69
N VAL A 60 14.12 -2.91 -4.49
CA VAL A 60 14.48 -3.77 -3.37
C VAL A 60 13.26 -4.54 -2.86
N SER A 61 12.09 -3.88 -2.80
CA SER A 61 10.83 -4.55 -2.42
C SER A 61 10.51 -5.72 -3.35
N THR A 62 10.68 -5.55 -4.66
CA THR A 62 10.41 -6.61 -5.65
C THR A 62 11.46 -7.71 -5.62
N GLU A 63 12.72 -7.40 -5.32
CA GLU A 63 13.77 -8.43 -5.18
C GLU A 63 13.57 -9.29 -3.91
N GLU A 64 12.95 -8.75 -2.86
CA GLU A 64 12.58 -9.50 -1.65
C GLU A 64 11.27 -10.27 -1.84
N MET A 65 10.22 -9.61 -2.30
CA MET A 65 8.85 -10.13 -2.24
C MET A 65 8.30 -10.60 -3.59
N GLY A 66 8.94 -10.28 -4.71
CA GLY A 66 8.48 -10.69 -6.04
C GLY A 66 7.04 -10.27 -6.34
N GLU A 67 6.23 -11.24 -6.79
CA GLU A 67 4.80 -11.06 -7.11
C GLU A 67 3.91 -10.91 -5.86
N ASN A 68 4.44 -11.15 -4.67
CA ASN A 68 3.73 -10.97 -3.40
C ASN A 68 3.74 -9.52 -2.90
N TYR A 69 4.34 -8.59 -3.65
CA TYR A 69 4.37 -7.16 -3.37
C TYR A 69 3.55 -6.38 -4.39
N CYS A 70 2.62 -5.58 -3.90
CA CYS A 70 1.71 -4.80 -4.72
C CYS A 70 1.56 -3.37 -4.19
N LEU A 71 1.66 -2.39 -5.08
CA LEU A 71 1.43 -0.98 -4.79
C LEU A 71 -0.03 -0.61 -5.01
N LEU A 72 -0.58 0.20 -4.10
CA LEU A 72 -1.96 0.68 -4.14
C LEU A 72 -1.95 2.22 -4.21
N GLY A 73 -2.72 2.79 -5.15
CA GLY A 73 -2.74 4.25 -5.33
C GLY A 73 -3.99 4.77 -6.04
N PRO A 74 -4.20 6.09 -6.07
CA PRO A 74 -5.30 6.69 -6.83
C PRO A 74 -5.03 6.66 -8.33
N TYR A 75 -6.05 6.36 -9.13
CA TYR A 75 -5.96 6.46 -10.58
C TYR A 75 -6.01 7.92 -11.03
N LYS A 76 -4.92 8.38 -11.65
CA LYS A 76 -4.83 9.67 -12.34
C LYS A 76 -4.43 9.40 -13.78
N GLU A 77 -5.41 9.48 -14.69
CA GLU A 77 -5.26 9.08 -16.11
C GLU A 77 -3.99 9.66 -16.77
N HIS A 78 -3.72 10.94 -16.55
CA HIS A 78 -2.57 11.63 -17.15
C HIS A 78 -1.21 11.05 -16.71
N CYS A 79 -1.07 10.63 -15.44
CA CYS A 79 0.15 9.99 -14.94
C CYS A 79 0.20 8.51 -15.33
N ALA A 80 -0.91 7.80 -15.15
CA ALA A 80 -1.02 6.36 -15.39
C ALA A 80 -0.65 6.00 -16.85
N ARG A 81 -1.10 6.79 -17.83
CA ARG A 81 -0.81 6.55 -19.26
C ARG A 81 0.68 6.54 -19.62
N THR A 82 1.52 7.22 -18.84
CA THR A 82 2.96 7.31 -19.10
C THR A 82 3.80 6.43 -18.19
N GLU A 83 3.30 6.15 -16.99
CA GLU A 83 4.06 5.45 -15.96
C GLU A 83 3.64 3.99 -15.78
N VAL A 84 2.44 3.59 -16.20
CA VAL A 84 1.90 2.25 -15.95
C VAL A 84 1.64 1.52 -17.27
N GLU A 85 2.15 0.30 -17.35
CA GLU A 85 1.73 -0.66 -18.36
C GLU A 85 0.49 -1.40 -17.82
N GLU A 86 -0.67 -1.09 -18.38
CA GLU A 86 -1.93 -1.72 -17.99
C GLU A 86 -1.92 -3.21 -18.37
N ALA A 87 -2.15 -4.06 -17.38
CA ALA A 87 -2.16 -5.51 -17.54
C ALA A 87 -3.03 -6.15 -16.48
N GLU A 88 -3.77 -7.19 -16.87
CA GLU A 88 -4.56 -7.97 -15.92
C GLU A 88 -3.68 -8.98 -15.18
N PHE A 89 -3.98 -9.20 -13.90
CA PHE A 89 -3.31 -10.24 -13.13
C PHE A 89 -3.69 -11.63 -13.62
N PRO A 90 -2.80 -12.64 -13.48
CA PRO A 90 -3.13 -14.03 -13.79
C PRO A 90 -4.42 -14.46 -13.09
N LEU A 91 -5.29 -15.19 -13.78
CA LEU A 91 -6.59 -15.64 -13.23
C LEU A 91 -6.43 -16.53 -11.99
N SER A 92 -5.29 -17.19 -11.85
CA SER A 92 -4.95 -17.99 -10.67
C SER A 92 -4.56 -17.14 -9.46
N SER A 93 -4.25 -15.85 -9.63
CA SER A 93 -3.79 -15.00 -8.54
C SER A 93 -4.97 -14.54 -7.65
N PRO A 94 -4.81 -14.54 -6.31
CA PRO A 94 -5.82 -13.96 -5.41
C PRO A 94 -6.05 -12.46 -5.67
N LEU A 95 -5.08 -11.75 -6.26
CA LEU A 95 -5.26 -10.36 -6.70
C LEU A 95 -6.34 -10.23 -7.77
N SER A 96 -6.39 -11.16 -8.72
CA SER A 96 -7.38 -11.14 -9.82
C SER A 96 -8.80 -11.36 -9.30
N ALA A 97 -8.96 -12.29 -8.35
CA ALA A 97 -10.23 -12.54 -7.67
C ALA A 97 -10.71 -11.31 -6.89
N ALA A 98 -9.83 -10.66 -6.12
CA ALA A 98 -10.16 -9.46 -5.36
C ALA A 98 -10.53 -8.27 -6.25
N VAL A 99 -9.77 -8.04 -7.33
CA VAL A 99 -10.08 -7.00 -8.33
C VAL A 99 -11.44 -7.25 -8.98
N THR A 100 -11.73 -8.51 -9.34
CA THR A 100 -13.01 -8.89 -9.93
C THR A 100 -14.17 -8.67 -8.94
N ALA A 101 -14.00 -9.03 -7.67
CA ALA A 101 -14.99 -8.80 -6.63
C ALA A 101 -15.29 -7.30 -6.45
N MET A 102 -14.27 -6.45 -6.47
CA MET A 102 -14.43 -4.99 -6.41
C MET A 102 -15.14 -4.44 -7.65
N ARG A 103 -14.77 -4.90 -8.86
CA ARG A 103 -15.40 -4.49 -10.11
C ARG A 103 -16.88 -4.88 -10.17
N ASN A 104 -17.24 -6.05 -9.65
CA ASN A 104 -18.63 -6.51 -9.55
C ASN A 104 -19.49 -5.65 -8.61
N GLN A 105 -18.88 -4.96 -7.65
CA GLN A 105 -19.54 -4.03 -6.74
C GLN A 105 -19.71 -2.61 -7.36
N GLY A 106 -19.23 -2.41 -8.59
CA GLY A 106 -19.35 -1.14 -9.32
C GLY A 106 -18.12 -0.24 -9.22
N TYR A 107 -17.06 -0.65 -8.51
CA TYR A 107 -15.81 0.10 -8.44
C TYR A 107 -14.98 -0.08 -9.71
N LYS A 108 -14.23 0.95 -10.11
CA LYS A 108 -13.30 0.87 -11.23
C LYS A 108 -11.87 0.84 -10.71
N LEU A 109 -11.19 -0.25 -11.03
CA LEU A 109 -9.79 -0.51 -10.67
C LEU A 109 -9.00 -0.76 -11.96
N HIS A 110 -7.85 -0.09 -12.08
CA HIS A 110 -6.88 -0.28 -13.14
C HIS A 110 -5.70 -1.07 -12.59
N THR A 111 -5.39 -2.19 -13.24
CA THR A 111 -4.33 -3.12 -12.85
C THR A 111 -3.18 -3.03 -13.83
N GLY A 112 -1.96 -3.26 -13.36
CA GLY A 112 -0.81 -3.27 -14.24
C GLY A 112 0.52 -3.30 -13.50
N THR A 113 1.54 -2.84 -14.20
CA THR A 113 2.92 -2.78 -13.73
C THR A 113 3.44 -1.35 -13.81
N TRP A 114 4.02 -0.86 -12.72
CA TRP A 114 4.62 0.47 -12.72
C TRP A 114 6.00 0.44 -13.38
N LEU A 115 6.21 1.27 -14.41
CA LEU A 115 7.40 1.34 -15.25
C LEU A 115 8.56 2.06 -14.55
N VAL A 116 9.03 1.45 -13.47
CA VAL A 116 10.16 1.89 -12.66
C VAL A 116 11.10 0.72 -12.37
N ASP A 117 12.27 1.00 -11.80
CA ASP A 117 13.22 -0.05 -11.44
C ASP A 117 12.56 -1.05 -10.47
N GLY A 118 12.53 -2.32 -10.87
CA GLY A 118 11.84 -3.42 -10.16
C GLY A 118 10.53 -3.86 -10.79
N ASN A 119 9.89 -3.03 -11.61
CA ASN A 119 8.60 -3.33 -12.25
C ASN A 119 7.55 -3.88 -11.26
N PRO A 120 7.25 -3.18 -10.15
CA PRO A 120 6.29 -3.68 -9.17
C PRO A 120 4.88 -3.73 -9.75
N GLN A 121 4.10 -4.69 -9.27
CA GLN A 121 2.66 -4.74 -9.53
C GLN A 121 1.97 -3.55 -8.87
N ILE A 122 0.99 -2.96 -9.55
CA ILE A 122 0.25 -1.80 -9.06
C ILE A 122 -1.25 -1.91 -9.36
N ILE A 123 -2.06 -1.45 -8.41
CA ILE A 123 -3.51 -1.31 -8.53
C ILE A 123 -3.88 0.14 -8.26
N LEU A 124 -4.52 0.76 -9.25
CA LEU A 124 -4.95 2.14 -9.22
C LEU A 124 -6.48 2.22 -9.11
N PHE A 125 -6.95 2.94 -8.09
CA PHE A 125 -8.37 3.07 -7.77
C PHE A 125 -8.95 4.35 -8.38
N ASP A 126 -9.97 4.22 -9.23
CA ASP A 126 -10.71 5.38 -9.74
C ASP A 126 -11.66 5.89 -8.65
N ILE A 127 -11.25 6.98 -8.01
CA ILE A 127 -11.97 7.67 -6.93
C ILE A 127 -13.38 8.07 -7.39
N GLY A 128 -13.53 8.47 -8.66
CA GLY A 128 -14.83 8.88 -9.21
C GLY A 128 -15.85 7.74 -9.20
N SER A 129 -15.40 6.49 -9.31
CA SER A 129 -16.29 5.32 -9.28
C SER A 129 -16.95 5.06 -7.92
N ALA A 130 -16.39 5.62 -6.84
CA ALA A 130 -16.88 5.45 -5.47
C ALA A 130 -17.48 6.74 -4.88
N ALA A 131 -17.56 7.83 -5.65
CA ALA A 131 -18.08 9.12 -5.18
C ALA A 131 -19.53 9.03 -4.64
N TRP A 132 -20.34 8.10 -5.17
CA TRP A 132 -21.71 7.86 -4.73
C TRP A 132 -21.82 7.32 -3.29
N GLN A 133 -20.75 6.75 -2.74
CA GLN A 133 -20.68 6.24 -1.35
C GLN A 133 -20.09 7.26 -0.36
N LEU A 134 -19.61 8.41 -0.81
CA LEU A 134 -18.84 9.35 0.02
C LEU A 134 -19.55 9.75 1.31
N ASP A 135 -20.86 10.04 1.24
CA ASP A 135 -21.63 10.44 2.42
C ASP A 135 -21.75 9.31 3.44
N SER A 136 -21.89 8.06 2.98
CA SER A 136 -21.88 6.87 3.84
C SER A 136 -20.53 6.70 4.52
N TYR A 137 -19.44 6.84 3.77
CA TYR A 137 -18.08 6.75 4.30
C TYR A 137 -17.78 7.83 5.35
N LYS A 138 -18.24 9.06 5.13
CA LYS A 138 -18.10 10.15 6.12
C LYS A 138 -18.88 9.88 7.39
N LEU A 139 -20.12 9.40 7.26
CA LEU A 139 -20.95 9.04 8.41
C LEU A 139 -20.25 7.95 9.22
N GLU A 140 -19.73 6.93 8.56
CA GLU A 140 -19.06 5.82 9.21
C GLU A 140 -17.77 6.24 9.94
N LEU A 141 -16.97 7.13 9.35
CA LEU A 141 -15.80 7.71 10.03
C LEU A 141 -16.21 8.53 11.25
N TRP A 142 -17.28 9.31 11.16
CA TRP A 142 -17.79 10.06 12.28
C TRP A 142 -18.24 9.14 13.42
N GLU A 143 -19.02 8.11 13.12
CA GLU A 143 -19.50 7.14 14.11
C GLU A 143 -18.37 6.32 14.75
N THR A 144 -17.35 5.96 13.96
CA THR A 144 -16.27 5.09 14.43
C THR A 144 -15.22 5.84 15.25
N CYS A 145 -14.83 7.05 14.80
CA CYS A 145 -13.68 7.76 15.36
C CYS A 145 -13.89 9.27 15.57
N ASN A 146 -15.12 9.75 15.43
CA ASN A 146 -15.48 11.17 15.53
C ASN A 146 -14.63 12.08 14.61
N LEU A 147 -14.28 11.57 13.42
CA LEU A 147 -13.59 12.34 12.39
C LEU A 147 -14.59 12.97 11.43
N GLY A 148 -14.70 14.30 11.48
CA GLY A 148 -15.51 15.08 10.56
C GLY A 148 -14.71 15.55 9.35
N ILE A 149 -15.25 15.38 8.14
CA ILE A 149 -14.61 15.77 6.89
C ILE A 149 -15.40 16.94 6.26
N PRO A 150 -14.78 18.13 6.09
CA PRO A 150 -15.45 19.27 5.48
C PRO A 150 -15.96 18.96 4.06
N HIS A 151 -17.20 19.37 3.74
CA HIS A 151 -17.79 19.04 2.44
C HIS A 151 -17.01 19.62 1.25
N LEU A 152 -16.45 20.82 1.39
CA LEU A 152 -15.75 21.53 0.31
C LEU A 152 -14.28 21.12 0.15
N ASP A 153 -13.77 20.25 1.03
CA ASP A 153 -12.38 19.79 0.97
C ASP A 153 -12.27 18.57 0.04
N VAL A 154 -11.97 18.83 -1.24
CA VAL A 154 -11.84 17.80 -2.27
C VAL A 154 -10.73 16.81 -1.94
N GLU A 155 -9.59 17.28 -1.41
CA GLU A 155 -8.46 16.40 -1.11
C GLU A 155 -8.79 15.44 0.04
N ALA A 156 -9.43 15.95 1.10
CA ALA A 156 -9.87 15.10 2.19
C ALA A 156 -10.98 14.12 1.74
N ASN A 157 -11.91 14.55 0.88
CA ASN A 157 -12.93 13.67 0.32
C ASN A 157 -12.32 12.54 -0.50
N ASP A 158 -11.39 12.86 -1.40
CA ASP A 158 -10.70 11.89 -2.24
C ASP A 158 -9.88 10.89 -1.39
N ALA A 159 -9.17 11.40 -0.37
CA ALA A 159 -8.41 10.56 0.57
C ALA A 159 -9.31 9.58 1.34
N VAL A 160 -10.52 10.02 1.71
CA VAL A 160 -11.51 9.15 2.36
C VAL A 160 -11.93 8.05 1.40
N ILE A 161 -12.37 8.41 0.19
CA ILE A 161 -12.82 7.43 -0.80
C ILE A 161 -11.72 6.40 -1.09
N LEU A 162 -10.49 6.87 -1.34
CA LEU A 162 -9.34 6.00 -1.58
C LEU A 162 -9.12 5.04 -0.40
N GLY A 163 -9.14 5.56 0.83
CA GLY A 163 -8.95 4.75 2.03
C GLY A 163 -9.98 3.63 2.16
N PHE A 164 -11.25 3.92 1.91
CA PHE A 164 -12.34 2.93 1.94
C PHE A 164 -12.19 1.89 0.83
N MET A 165 -11.91 2.31 -0.41
CA MET A 165 -11.70 1.39 -1.53
C MET A 165 -10.51 0.45 -1.27
N VAL A 166 -9.41 0.98 -0.72
CA VAL A 166 -8.23 0.19 -0.36
C VAL A 166 -8.55 -0.81 0.77
N ALA A 167 -9.26 -0.38 1.81
CA ALA A 167 -9.65 -1.25 2.91
C ALA A 167 -10.56 -2.39 2.46
N GLN A 168 -11.52 -2.09 1.59
CA GLN A 168 -12.44 -3.06 1.01
C GLN A 168 -11.71 -4.03 0.08
N PHE A 169 -10.80 -3.53 -0.77
CA PHE A 169 -9.97 -4.37 -1.61
C PHE A 169 -9.12 -5.35 -0.80
N ILE A 170 -8.43 -4.87 0.25
CA ILE A 170 -7.60 -5.71 1.11
C ILE A 170 -8.46 -6.76 1.85
N THR A 171 -9.70 -6.41 2.22
CA THR A 171 -10.65 -7.35 2.83
C THR A 171 -11.07 -8.44 1.86
N GLU A 172 -11.42 -8.09 0.62
CA GLU A 172 -11.74 -9.06 -0.44
C GLU A 172 -10.52 -9.90 -0.83
N PHE A 173 -9.34 -9.29 -0.87
CA PHE A 173 -8.08 -9.99 -1.11
C PHE A 173 -7.80 -11.04 -0.03
N ARG A 174 -7.97 -10.69 1.25
CA ARG A 174 -7.77 -11.64 2.34
C ARG A 174 -8.66 -12.87 2.18
N LYS A 175 -9.95 -12.67 1.87
CA LYS A 175 -10.90 -13.78 1.62
C LYS A 175 -10.43 -14.65 0.45
N ALA A 176 -10.06 -14.03 -0.67
CA ALA A 176 -9.54 -14.75 -1.83
C ALA A 176 -8.23 -15.50 -1.55
N ALA A 177 -7.36 -14.93 -0.71
CA ALA A 177 -6.08 -15.54 -0.34
C ALA A 177 -6.23 -16.69 0.67
N GLU A 178 -7.30 -16.71 1.47
CA GLU A 178 -7.67 -17.85 2.32
C GLU A 178 -8.11 -19.06 1.49
N ASP A 179 -8.79 -18.84 0.36
CA ASP A 179 -9.20 -19.91 -0.58
C ASP A 179 -8.05 -20.39 -1.50
N TYR A 180 -6.97 -19.61 -1.61
CA TYR A 180 -5.87 -19.86 -2.54
C TYR A 180 -4.84 -20.86 -2.01
N SER A 181 -4.63 -20.93 -0.69
CA SER A 181 -3.59 -21.76 -0.08
C SER A 181 -4.06 -22.37 1.24
N ASP A 182 -3.58 -23.58 1.56
CA ASP A 182 -3.83 -24.24 2.84
C ASP A 182 -3.21 -23.47 4.02
N THR A 183 -2.22 -22.61 3.76
CA THR A 183 -1.57 -21.76 4.76
C THR A 183 -2.34 -20.44 4.91
N PRO A 184 -2.68 -20.01 6.14
CA PRO A 184 -3.40 -18.75 6.34
C PRO A 184 -2.59 -17.55 5.83
N PRO A 185 -3.21 -16.61 5.09
CA PRO A 185 -2.49 -15.49 4.48
C PRO A 185 -1.98 -14.52 5.53
N ARG A 186 -0.72 -14.13 5.38
CA ARG A 186 -0.04 -13.13 6.22
C ARG A 186 0.05 -11.83 5.44
N VAL A 187 -0.99 -11.01 5.58
CA VAL A 187 -1.09 -9.73 4.87
C VAL A 187 -0.50 -8.61 5.71
N VAL A 188 0.38 -7.82 5.09
CA VAL A 188 0.90 -6.54 5.63
C VAL A 188 0.40 -5.42 4.74
N ALA A 189 -0.19 -4.38 5.34
CA ALA A 189 -0.61 -3.18 4.65
C ALA A 189 0.18 -1.96 5.18
N HIS A 190 1.02 -1.38 4.34
CA HIS A 190 1.85 -0.23 4.66
C HIS A 190 1.23 1.03 4.04
N PHE A 191 1.00 2.06 4.85
CA PHE A 191 0.37 3.31 4.42
C PHE A 191 1.35 4.48 4.52
N HIS A 192 1.47 5.24 3.43
CA HIS A 192 2.29 6.44 3.38
C HIS A 192 1.44 7.71 3.45
N GLU A 193 1.78 8.57 4.40
CA GLU A 193 1.13 9.87 4.64
C GLU A 193 -0.36 9.80 5.01
N TRP A 194 -0.86 10.95 5.46
CA TRP A 194 -2.22 11.08 5.96
C TRP A 194 -3.29 10.80 4.88
N GLN A 195 -2.99 11.06 3.60
CA GLN A 195 -3.89 10.83 2.48
C GLN A 195 -4.24 9.33 2.30
N ALA A 196 -3.32 8.43 2.66
CA ALA A 196 -3.57 6.99 2.69
C ALA A 196 -4.06 6.51 4.08
N GLY A 197 -3.94 7.36 5.10
CA GLY A 197 -4.23 7.04 6.50
C GLY A 197 -5.69 6.65 6.79
N THR A 198 -6.65 7.09 5.98
CA THR A 198 -8.05 6.67 6.16
C THR A 198 -8.21 5.16 5.99
N GLY A 199 -7.49 4.55 5.04
CA GLY A 199 -7.55 3.10 4.82
C GLY A 199 -7.02 2.31 6.00
N LEU A 200 -5.99 2.82 6.69
CA LEU A 200 -5.46 2.24 7.92
C LEU A 200 -6.52 2.19 9.04
N ILE A 201 -7.27 3.28 9.22
CA ILE A 201 -8.31 3.37 10.25
C ILE A 201 -9.40 2.34 10.00
N VAL A 202 -9.89 2.27 8.76
CA VAL A 202 -10.95 1.34 8.36
C VAL A 202 -10.47 -0.12 8.46
N LEU A 203 -9.27 -0.42 7.97
CA LEU A 203 -8.72 -1.78 8.00
C LEU A 203 -8.53 -2.34 9.40
N ARG A 204 -8.03 -1.53 10.34
CA ARG A 204 -7.85 -1.96 11.73
C ARG A 204 -9.17 -2.37 12.40
N ARG A 205 -10.30 -1.85 11.91
CA ARG A 205 -11.62 -2.24 12.39
C ARG A 205 -12.10 -3.53 11.70
N GLU A 206 -12.03 -3.57 10.38
CA GLU A 206 -12.61 -4.65 9.57
C GLU A 206 -11.80 -5.96 9.66
N THR A 207 -10.48 -5.87 9.82
CA THR A 207 -9.61 -7.03 9.69
C THR A 207 -8.40 -6.98 10.62
N SER A 208 -7.99 -8.15 11.11
CA SER A 208 -6.75 -8.34 11.86
C SER A 208 -5.52 -8.39 10.92
N ILE A 209 -5.26 -7.32 10.18
CA ILE A 209 -4.13 -7.21 9.25
C ILE A 209 -3.01 -6.41 9.91
N ALA A 210 -1.76 -6.82 9.66
CA ALA A 210 -0.61 -6.08 10.16
C ALA A 210 -0.48 -4.76 9.39
N THR A 211 -0.57 -3.64 10.12
CA THR A 211 -0.56 -2.32 9.49
C THR A 211 0.67 -1.51 9.90
N ALA A 212 1.34 -0.87 8.93
CA ALA A 212 2.41 0.10 9.16
C ALA A 212 2.01 1.48 8.62
N TYR A 213 2.55 2.54 9.22
CA TYR A 213 2.28 3.93 8.82
C TYR A 213 3.55 4.77 8.90
N ASP A 214 3.89 5.41 7.78
CA ASP A 214 5.03 6.31 7.68
C ASP A 214 4.58 7.72 7.31
N ARG A 215 5.10 8.71 8.05
CA ARG A 215 4.92 10.15 7.78
C ARG A 215 6.24 10.78 7.35
N SER A 216 6.27 11.33 6.15
CA SER A 216 7.34 12.20 5.67
C SER A 216 7.06 13.66 6.04
N LEU A 217 7.64 14.12 7.14
CA LEU A 217 7.65 15.55 7.40
C LEU A 217 8.66 16.21 6.46
N SER A 218 8.19 17.12 5.60
CA SER A 218 9.03 18.20 5.06
C SER A 218 9.80 18.81 6.23
N SER A 219 11.12 18.85 6.10
CA SER A 219 12.11 19.19 7.12
C SER A 219 11.77 20.46 7.91
N ASP A 220 10.92 20.38 8.94
CA ASP A 220 10.81 21.45 9.94
C ASP A 220 10.12 21.09 11.26
N LYS A 221 9.64 19.86 11.48
CA LYS A 221 9.10 19.48 12.80
C LYS A 221 9.58 18.10 13.23
N LYS A 222 10.17 18.06 14.43
CA LYS A 222 10.68 16.87 15.11
C LYS A 222 9.60 15.79 15.19
N ILE A 223 10.02 14.56 14.92
CA ILE A 223 9.23 13.33 15.07
C ILE A 223 9.09 13.04 16.57
N ASP A 224 7.86 13.06 17.08
CA ASP A 224 7.52 12.37 18.33
C ASP A 224 7.26 10.90 17.98
N VAL A 225 8.12 10.02 18.47
CA VAL A 225 7.92 8.57 18.44
C VAL A 225 7.14 8.19 19.68
N GLU A 226 5.82 8.05 19.58
CA GLU A 226 5.02 7.47 20.66
C GLU A 226 5.18 5.94 20.62
N LYS A 227 6.15 5.43 21.40
CA LYS A 227 6.16 4.02 21.81
C LYS A 227 5.19 3.86 22.98
N ARG A 228 4.03 3.26 22.75
CA ARG A 228 3.28 2.62 23.84
C ARG A 228 3.54 1.11 23.80
N SER A 229 4.29 0.66 24.80
CA SER A 229 4.49 -0.72 25.17
C SER A 229 3.20 -1.32 25.76
N TRP A 230 3.03 -2.63 25.53
CA TRP A 230 2.01 -3.53 26.08
C TRP A 230 1.58 -3.23 27.52
#